data_AF-A0A8C6SD20-F1
#
_entry.id   AF-A0A8C6SD20-F1
#
_cell.length_a   1.000
_cell.length_b   1.000
_cell.length_c   1.000
_cell.angle_alpha   90.00
_cell.angle_beta   90.00
_cell.angle_gamma   90.00
#
_symmetry.space_group_name_H-M   'P 1'
#
loop_
_entity.id
_entity.type
_entity.pdbx_description
1 polymer ?
#
loop_
_entity_poly.entity_id
_entity_poly.type
_entity_poly.pdbx_seq_one_letter_code
_entity_poly.pdbx_strand_id
1 'polypeptide(L)'
;MMNNVADWMVQNRDKIEKGVEIMGQASEVLAATVGQLHPVLEAVFVASSEIFSNPDGKEARFLTQQLEQVNTKLEGIQNEIDQIALEMQKTSMNKQNFDREAQMLSQYEKFQDFVNAKPKFKEKKMQKFVSHFESTDGDLNLDALYNAVTGENTAGDPMLETVVTIQRRNRRAVEDFCARLKKLFVVGIIAVMGHAALTEKTVGEETVQKWHQRMEDVETRMKAAVEDCTQNFAVQAKQDLELYVQEKPGPADMDFTKALLDSLVRKFDWVCWSIRVFNNRERIFFFNWLAGKKCHGSGGDNWFDLLTQANVKVVVSFSVEPRPIDKAQIAEQIERLKGKGNMMQLALSLRRDFPSCLVHAVSHYKEVVETNSFQPECYYYGKHKKSYVCVHPE
;
A
#
# COMPACT_ATOMS: atom_id res chain seq x y z
N MET A 1 -25.13 29.98 14.06
CA MET A 1 -24.39 31.27 14.06
C MET A 1 -23.09 31.08 14.84
N MET A 2 -22.02 30.66 14.18
CA MET A 2 -20.65 30.63 14.76
C MET A 2 -20.01 31.99 14.42
N ASN A 3 -19.83 32.86 15.42
CA ASN A 3 -19.61 34.30 15.18
C ASN A 3 -18.23 34.85 15.63
N ASN A 4 -17.18 34.04 15.66
CA ASN A 4 -15.82 34.58 15.57
C ASN A 4 -14.86 33.52 15.01
N VAL A 5 -14.18 33.85 13.89
CA VAL A 5 -13.10 33.04 13.32
C VAL A 5 -12.04 32.72 14.39
N ALA A 6 -11.80 33.64 15.33
CA ALA A 6 -10.89 33.41 16.45
C ALA A 6 -11.34 32.26 17.38
N ASP A 7 -12.63 32.12 17.68
CA ASP A 7 -13.14 31.04 18.53
C ASP A 7 -13.02 29.69 17.81
N TRP A 8 -13.30 29.67 16.50
CA TRP A 8 -13.11 28.48 15.66
C TRP A 8 -11.63 28.06 15.60
N MET A 9 -10.71 29.03 15.46
CA MET A 9 -9.27 28.77 15.44
C MET A 9 -8.78 28.16 16.75
N VAL A 10 -9.20 28.69 17.90
CA VAL A 10 -8.82 28.17 19.22
C VAL A 10 -9.29 26.72 19.39
N GLN A 11 -10.51 26.39 18.93
CA GLN A 11 -11.08 25.06 19.06
C GLN A 11 -10.48 24.02 18.08
N ASN A 12 -9.97 24.47 16.93
CA ASN A 12 -9.52 23.57 15.87
C ASN A 12 -8.02 23.56 15.64
N ARG A 13 -7.25 24.44 16.31
CA ARG A 13 -5.79 24.55 16.16
C ARG A 13 -5.08 23.20 16.19
N ASP A 14 -5.25 22.41 17.25
CA ASP A 14 -4.56 21.13 17.41
C ASP A 14 -4.94 20.12 16.31
N LYS A 15 -6.19 20.16 15.84
CA LYS A 15 -6.66 19.31 14.75
C LYS A 15 -6.05 19.71 13.42
N ILE A 16 -5.91 21.00 13.17
CA ILE A 16 -5.26 21.55 11.97
C ILE A 16 -3.78 21.20 11.99
N GLU A 17 -3.08 21.45 13.10
CA GLU A 17 -1.66 21.10 13.26
C GLU A 17 -1.43 19.61 13.00
N LYS A 18 -2.28 18.74 13.56
CA LYS A 18 -2.25 17.29 13.29
C LYS A 18 -2.50 16.96 11.81
N GLY A 19 -3.49 17.58 11.18
CA GLY A 19 -3.78 17.35 9.77
C GLY A 19 -2.64 17.80 8.84
N VAL A 20 -1.99 18.92 9.16
CA VAL A 20 -0.76 19.39 8.50
C VAL A 20 0.38 18.39 8.70
N GLU A 21 0.56 17.87 9.91
CA GLU A 21 1.57 16.87 10.21
C GLU A 21 1.38 15.59 9.38
N ILE A 22 0.14 15.11 9.25
CA ILE A 22 -0.21 13.91 8.47
C ILE A 22 0.23 14.05 7.00
N MET A 23 0.19 15.24 6.41
CA MET A 23 0.67 15.47 5.05
C MET A 23 2.17 15.25 4.87
N GLY A 24 2.94 15.37 5.96
CA GLY A 24 4.38 15.10 5.97
C GLY A 24 4.74 13.67 6.37
N GLN A 25 3.77 12.78 6.60
CA GLN A 25 4.02 11.40 7.02
C GLN A 25 4.35 10.49 5.82
N ALA A 26 4.88 9.30 6.13
CA ALA A 26 5.17 8.27 5.15
C ALA A 26 3.90 7.79 4.42
N SER A 27 4.06 7.35 3.17
CA SER A 27 2.95 6.92 2.31
C SER A 27 2.06 5.85 2.93
N GLU A 28 2.65 4.89 3.66
CA GLU A 28 1.91 3.82 4.33
C GLU A 28 0.90 4.37 5.35
N VAL A 29 1.31 5.39 6.11
CA VAL A 29 0.46 6.01 7.12
C VAL A 29 -0.63 6.80 6.41
N LEU A 30 -0.25 7.57 5.39
CA LEU A 30 -1.17 8.43 4.66
C LEU A 30 -2.25 7.63 3.90
N ALA A 31 -1.91 6.50 3.30
CA ALA A 31 -2.87 5.65 2.59
C ALA A 31 -3.91 5.00 3.52
N ALA A 32 -3.56 4.78 4.79
CA ALA A 32 -4.45 4.17 5.78
C ALA A 32 -5.36 5.18 6.52
N THR A 33 -5.17 6.49 6.34
CA THR A 33 -5.99 7.51 7.00
C THR A 33 -7.33 7.72 6.30
N VAL A 34 -8.41 7.81 7.10
CA VAL A 34 -9.77 8.19 6.66
C VAL A 34 -10.28 9.32 7.57
N GLY A 35 -10.82 10.39 6.98
CA GLY A 35 -11.36 11.58 7.62
C GLY A 35 -10.33 12.48 8.31
N GLN A 36 -9.05 12.12 8.29
CA GLN A 36 -8.03 12.83 9.08
C GLN A 36 -7.55 14.14 8.43
N LEU A 37 -7.90 14.36 7.16
CA LEU A 37 -7.62 15.60 6.45
C LEU A 37 -8.74 16.64 6.56
N HIS A 38 -9.92 16.29 7.10
CA HIS A 38 -11.03 17.23 7.25
C HIS A 38 -10.62 18.53 7.94
N PRO A 39 -9.84 18.54 9.05
CA PRO A 39 -9.44 19.78 9.69
C PRO A 39 -8.57 20.69 8.79
N VAL A 40 -7.77 20.11 7.89
CA VAL A 40 -6.98 20.90 6.91
C VAL A 40 -7.91 21.53 5.89
N LEU A 41 -8.86 20.76 5.36
CA LEU A 41 -9.84 21.26 4.38
C LEU A 41 -10.74 22.35 5.00
N GLU A 42 -11.17 22.17 6.24
CA GLU A 42 -11.92 23.18 6.99
C GLU A 42 -11.07 24.44 7.24
N ALA A 43 -9.79 24.29 7.56
CA ALA A 43 -8.89 25.43 7.72
C ALA A 43 -8.74 26.21 6.42
N VAL A 44 -8.58 25.53 5.28
CA VAL A 44 -8.53 26.16 3.96
C VAL A 44 -9.84 26.90 3.68
N PHE A 45 -10.99 26.31 4.02
CA PHE A 45 -12.29 26.94 3.87
C PHE A 45 -12.42 28.24 4.67
N VAL A 46 -12.13 28.17 5.98
CA VAL A 46 -12.19 29.33 6.88
C VAL A 46 -11.17 30.39 6.45
N ALA A 47 -9.97 29.97 6.03
CA ALA A 47 -8.92 30.83 5.50
C ALA A 47 -9.38 31.61 4.28
N SER A 48 -9.91 30.92 3.27
CA SER A 48 -10.37 31.55 2.05
C SER A 48 -11.43 32.59 2.35
N SER A 49 -12.45 32.28 3.16
CA SER A 49 -13.48 33.26 3.53
C SER A 49 -12.94 34.51 4.24
N GLU A 50 -11.97 34.34 5.17
CA GLU A 50 -11.42 35.44 5.96
C GLU A 50 -10.37 36.26 5.19
N ILE A 51 -9.51 35.61 4.40
CA ILE A 51 -8.45 36.27 3.60
C ILE A 51 -9.05 37.26 2.60
N PHE A 52 -10.24 36.97 2.04
CA PHE A 52 -10.88 37.87 1.07
C PHE A 52 -11.76 38.93 1.72
N SER A 53 -12.25 38.69 2.94
CA SER A 53 -13.04 39.66 3.69
C SER A 53 -12.18 40.65 4.48
N ASN A 54 -11.04 40.19 5.01
CA ASN A 54 -10.13 40.96 5.87
C ASN A 54 -8.66 40.49 5.71
N PRO A 55 -8.01 40.79 4.57
CA PRO A 55 -6.70 40.25 4.21
C PRO A 55 -5.54 40.60 5.17
N ASP A 56 -5.68 41.67 5.95
CA ASP A 56 -4.67 42.12 6.91
C ASP A 56 -4.94 41.69 8.37
N GLY A 57 -6.05 40.98 8.60
CA GLY A 57 -6.45 40.44 9.91
C GLY A 57 -5.44 39.46 10.50
N LYS A 58 -5.41 39.33 11.83
CA LYS A 58 -4.51 38.39 12.51
C LYS A 58 -4.86 36.93 12.18
N GLU A 59 -6.15 36.69 12.01
CA GLU A 59 -6.78 35.43 11.66
C GLU A 59 -6.38 35.00 10.24
N ALA A 60 -6.51 35.90 9.25
CA ALA A 60 -6.07 35.71 7.88
C ALA A 60 -4.57 35.38 7.78
N ARG A 61 -3.72 36.02 8.60
CA ARG A 61 -2.27 35.75 8.64
C ARG A 61 -1.94 34.38 9.21
N PHE A 62 -2.56 33.97 10.31
CA PHE A 62 -2.35 32.63 10.86
C PHE A 62 -2.79 31.55 9.87
N LEU A 63 -3.96 31.74 9.24
CA LEU A 63 -4.49 30.78 8.28
C LEU A 63 -3.65 30.70 7.00
N THR A 64 -3.09 31.82 6.55
CA THR A 64 -2.08 31.85 5.48
C THR A 64 -0.82 31.08 5.89
N GLN A 65 -0.37 31.20 7.14
CA GLN A 65 0.77 30.45 7.67
C GLN A 65 0.49 28.94 7.75
N GLN A 66 -0.75 28.52 8.09
CA GLN A 66 -1.12 27.10 8.06
C GLN A 66 -1.15 26.56 6.62
N LEU A 67 -1.68 27.33 5.66
CA LEU A 67 -1.59 27.02 4.24
C LEU A 67 -0.14 26.90 3.76
N GLU A 68 0.74 27.77 4.24
CA GLU A 68 2.18 27.71 3.96
C GLU A 68 2.82 26.46 4.58
N GLN A 69 2.44 26.06 5.79
CA GLN A 69 2.92 24.82 6.40
C GLN A 69 2.41 23.58 5.66
N VAL A 70 1.13 23.53 5.29
CA VAL A 70 0.59 22.49 4.39
C VAL A 70 1.47 22.46 3.15
N ASN A 71 1.67 23.62 2.53
CA ASN A 71 2.47 23.74 1.32
C ASN A 71 3.91 23.23 1.50
N THR A 72 4.58 23.52 2.61
CA THR A 72 5.91 23.00 2.91
C THR A 72 5.91 21.50 3.16
N LYS A 73 4.85 20.92 3.75
CA LYS A 73 4.70 19.45 3.82
C LYS A 73 4.38 18.82 2.46
N LEU A 74 3.81 19.62 1.58
CA LEU A 74 3.58 19.33 0.18
C LEU A 74 4.79 19.72 -0.71
N GLU A 75 5.88 20.31 -0.18
CA GLU A 75 7.09 20.60 -0.95
C GLU A 75 7.78 19.28 -1.32
N GLY A 76 8.03 19.07 -2.62
CA GLY A 76 8.43 17.78 -3.17
C GLY A 76 7.31 17.07 -3.93
N ILE A 77 6.06 17.55 -3.81
CA ILE A 77 4.93 17.08 -4.61
C ILE A 77 5.23 17.11 -6.10
N GLN A 78 5.88 18.14 -6.64
CA GLN A 78 6.10 18.23 -8.08
C GLN A 78 6.87 17.00 -8.62
N ASN A 79 7.95 16.59 -7.92
CA ASN A 79 8.70 15.39 -8.24
C ASN A 79 7.91 14.10 -7.95
N GLU A 80 7.06 14.13 -6.93
CA GLU A 80 6.24 12.98 -6.56
C GLU A 80 5.04 12.78 -7.49
N ILE A 81 4.51 13.84 -8.04
CA ILE A 81 3.41 13.86 -8.99
C ILE A 81 3.91 13.52 -10.38
N ASP A 82 5.11 13.93 -10.77
CA ASP A 82 5.71 13.40 -12.01
C ASP A 82 5.72 11.86 -12.03
N GLN A 83 5.82 11.21 -10.85
CA GLN A 83 5.64 9.77 -10.73
C GLN A 83 4.18 9.32 -10.80
N ILE A 84 3.21 10.05 -10.22
CA ILE A 84 1.78 9.75 -10.47
C ILE A 84 1.51 9.81 -11.96
N ALA A 85 1.96 10.86 -12.63
CA ALA A 85 1.77 11.09 -14.05
C ALA A 85 2.38 9.96 -14.88
N LEU A 86 3.58 9.49 -14.51
CA LEU A 86 4.21 8.30 -15.09
C LEU A 86 3.41 7.02 -14.79
N GLU A 87 2.88 6.85 -13.58
CA GLU A 87 2.05 5.70 -13.23
C GLU A 87 0.70 5.73 -13.96
N MET A 88 0.04 6.87 -14.10
CA MET A 88 -1.16 7.07 -14.93
C MET A 88 -0.87 6.77 -16.40
N GLN A 89 0.30 7.19 -16.91
CA GLN A 89 0.73 6.88 -18.26
C GLN A 89 1.00 5.37 -18.45
N LYS A 90 1.73 4.74 -17.54
CA LYS A 90 2.00 3.29 -17.56
C LYS A 90 0.73 2.47 -17.46
N THR A 91 -0.24 2.95 -16.70
CA THR A 91 -1.50 2.26 -16.45
C THR A 91 -2.52 2.37 -17.59
N SER A 92 -2.15 3.04 -18.69
CA SER A 92 -3.07 3.37 -19.78
C SER A 92 -4.34 4.07 -19.29
N MET A 93 -4.29 4.65 -18.08
CA MET A 93 -5.31 5.57 -17.64
C MET A 93 -5.30 6.72 -18.65
N ASN A 94 -6.45 6.94 -19.27
CA ASN A 94 -6.63 7.80 -20.43
C ASN A 94 -5.78 9.08 -20.33
N LYS A 95 -5.16 9.52 -21.43
CA LYS A 95 -4.37 10.78 -21.54
C LYS A 95 -5.03 11.97 -20.82
N GLN A 96 -6.36 11.97 -20.78
CA GLN A 96 -7.18 12.94 -20.06
C GLN A 96 -6.88 13.02 -18.55
N ASN A 97 -6.56 11.92 -17.85
CA ASN A 97 -6.21 11.96 -16.41
C ASN A 97 -4.86 12.65 -16.16
N PHE A 98 -3.89 12.40 -17.04
CA PHE A 98 -2.60 13.11 -17.02
C PHE A 98 -2.77 14.61 -17.28
N ASP A 99 -3.56 14.97 -18.30
CA ASP A 99 -3.82 16.39 -18.62
C ASP A 99 -4.54 17.10 -17.46
N ARG A 100 -5.50 16.43 -16.80
CA ARG A 100 -6.22 16.92 -15.61
C ARG A 100 -5.28 17.19 -14.43
N GLU A 101 -4.39 16.23 -14.14
CA GLU A 101 -3.39 16.37 -13.07
C GLU A 101 -2.50 17.59 -13.30
N ALA A 102 -1.95 17.72 -14.52
CA ALA A 102 -1.10 18.86 -14.88
C ALA A 102 -1.84 20.20 -14.74
N GLN A 103 -3.13 20.25 -15.14
CA GLN A 103 -3.97 21.43 -14.97
C GLN A 103 -4.19 21.78 -13.49
N MET A 104 -4.57 20.81 -12.65
CA MET A 104 -4.78 21.03 -11.20
C MET A 104 -3.53 21.58 -10.52
N LEU A 105 -2.35 21.09 -10.89
CA LEU A 105 -1.10 21.60 -10.33
C LEU A 105 -0.79 23.00 -10.80
N SER A 106 -1.01 23.27 -12.08
CA SER A 106 -0.79 24.61 -12.61
C SER A 106 -1.75 25.62 -11.94
N GLN A 107 -2.99 25.23 -11.66
CA GLN A 107 -3.94 26.04 -10.90
C GLN A 107 -3.41 26.32 -9.48
N TYR A 108 -2.96 25.28 -8.77
CA TYR A 108 -2.39 25.44 -7.42
C TYR A 108 -1.12 26.30 -7.41
N GLU A 109 -0.23 26.13 -8.39
CA GLU A 109 0.97 26.95 -8.54
C GLU A 109 0.59 28.44 -8.65
N LYS A 110 -0.42 28.78 -9.47
CA LYS A 110 -0.91 30.16 -9.59
C LYS A 110 -1.57 30.67 -8.32
N PHE A 111 -2.27 29.81 -7.57
CA PHE A 111 -2.81 30.16 -6.27
C PHE A 111 -1.70 30.52 -5.27
N GLN A 112 -0.64 29.72 -5.18
CA GLN A 112 0.51 30.01 -4.32
C GLN A 112 1.21 31.31 -4.74
N ASP A 113 1.38 31.52 -6.04
CA ASP A 113 1.93 32.73 -6.65
C ASP A 113 1.18 34.00 -6.21
N PHE A 114 -0.14 33.87 -5.99
CA PHE A 114 -1.01 34.91 -5.47
C PHE A 114 -0.89 35.07 -3.96
N VAL A 115 -1.04 33.98 -3.19
CA VAL A 115 -1.01 34.02 -1.72
C VAL A 115 0.31 34.59 -1.19
N ASN A 116 1.42 34.23 -1.84
CA ASN A 116 2.77 34.65 -1.45
C ASN A 116 3.21 36.00 -2.08
N ALA A 117 2.33 36.66 -2.85
CA ALA A 117 2.68 37.90 -3.53
C ALA A 117 2.84 39.08 -2.55
N LYS A 118 3.87 39.90 -2.77
CA LYS A 118 4.00 41.22 -2.10
C LYS A 118 2.76 42.09 -2.38
N PRO A 119 2.33 42.98 -1.46
CA PRO A 119 1.10 43.76 -1.61
C PRO A 119 0.93 44.45 -2.97
N LYS A 120 2.01 45.07 -3.48
CA LYS A 120 2.02 45.76 -4.78
C LYS A 120 1.77 44.88 -6.01
N PHE A 121 1.87 43.55 -5.88
CA PHE A 121 1.67 42.58 -6.97
C PHE A 121 0.44 41.68 -6.73
N LYS A 122 -0.19 41.77 -5.55
CA LYS A 122 -1.23 40.85 -5.11
C LYS A 122 -2.44 40.85 -6.05
N GLU A 123 -2.95 42.02 -6.41
CA GLU A 123 -4.06 42.19 -7.36
C GLU A 123 -3.77 41.56 -8.73
N LYS A 124 -2.59 41.82 -9.30
CA LYS A 124 -2.22 41.29 -10.61
C LYS A 124 -2.05 39.76 -10.60
N LYS A 125 -1.53 39.20 -9.51
CA LYS A 125 -1.36 37.75 -9.33
C LYS A 125 -2.70 37.05 -9.06
N MET A 126 -3.59 37.70 -8.31
CA MET A 126 -4.97 37.25 -8.09
C MET A 126 -5.72 37.10 -9.41
N GLN A 127 -5.73 38.16 -10.26
CA GLN A 127 -6.39 38.11 -11.56
C GLN A 127 -5.82 37.01 -12.47
N LYS A 128 -4.50 36.79 -12.42
CA LYS A 128 -3.86 35.68 -13.14
C LYS A 128 -4.33 34.32 -12.65
N PHE A 129 -4.42 34.11 -11.34
CA PHE A 129 -4.94 32.87 -10.78
C PHE A 129 -6.38 32.61 -11.23
N VAL A 130 -7.27 33.58 -11.05
CA VAL A 130 -8.70 33.47 -11.45
C VAL A 130 -8.83 33.13 -12.93
N SER A 131 -8.18 33.92 -13.80
CA SER A 131 -8.22 33.69 -15.25
C SER A 131 -7.63 32.33 -15.65
N HIS A 132 -6.55 31.90 -15.00
CA HIS A 132 -5.90 30.63 -15.29
C HIS A 132 -6.79 29.45 -14.88
N PHE A 133 -7.39 29.52 -13.69
CA PHE A 133 -8.34 28.51 -13.18
C PHE A 133 -9.52 28.32 -14.14
N GLU A 134 -10.14 29.41 -14.57
CA GLU A 134 -11.28 29.38 -15.51
C GLU A 134 -10.88 28.84 -16.90
N SER A 135 -9.66 29.13 -17.36
CA SER A 135 -9.17 28.66 -18.66
C SER A 135 -8.63 27.23 -18.67
N THR A 136 -8.53 26.58 -17.50
CA THR A 136 -7.97 25.23 -17.35
C THR A 136 -9.00 24.27 -16.75
N ASP A 137 -10.23 24.35 -17.22
CA ASP A 137 -11.37 23.49 -16.82
C ASP A 137 -11.77 23.56 -15.34
N GLY A 138 -11.24 24.52 -14.57
CA GLY A 138 -11.66 24.82 -13.20
C GLY A 138 -11.76 23.59 -12.29
N ASP A 139 -12.92 23.42 -11.67
CA ASP A 139 -13.25 22.31 -10.76
C ASP A 139 -13.61 21.00 -11.47
N LEU A 140 -13.83 21.02 -12.80
CA LEU A 140 -14.15 19.82 -13.58
C LEU A 140 -13.02 18.78 -13.55
N ASN A 141 -11.77 19.22 -13.43
CA ASN A 141 -10.62 18.33 -13.30
C ASN A 141 -10.67 17.51 -12.01
N LEU A 142 -11.02 18.17 -10.91
CA LEU A 142 -11.12 17.54 -9.60
C LEU A 142 -12.35 16.63 -9.52
N ASP A 143 -13.47 17.04 -10.11
CA ASP A 143 -14.67 16.20 -10.26
C ASP A 143 -14.37 14.94 -11.08
N ALA A 144 -13.67 15.08 -12.20
CA ALA A 144 -13.27 13.95 -13.04
C ALA A 144 -12.29 13.01 -12.34
N LEU A 145 -11.35 13.55 -11.55
CA LEU A 145 -10.43 12.75 -10.74
C LEU A 145 -11.18 11.94 -9.67
N TYR A 146 -12.13 12.57 -8.97
CA TYR A 146 -13.02 11.89 -8.03
C TYR A 146 -13.74 10.72 -8.70
N ASN A 147 -14.44 10.97 -9.81
CA ASN A 147 -15.18 9.94 -10.54
C ASN A 147 -14.28 8.78 -11.02
N ALA A 148 -13.04 9.07 -11.41
CA ALA A 148 -12.09 8.05 -11.81
C ALA A 148 -11.65 7.16 -10.65
N VAL A 149 -11.55 7.70 -9.44
CA VAL A 149 -11.20 6.96 -8.21
C VAL A 149 -12.39 6.15 -7.69
N THR A 150 -13.59 6.72 -7.71
CA THR A 150 -14.79 6.05 -7.19
C THR A 150 -15.40 5.05 -8.17
N GLY A 151 -14.98 5.08 -9.45
CA GLY A 151 -15.50 4.21 -10.49
C GLY A 151 -16.83 4.68 -11.08
N GLU A 152 -17.17 5.97 -10.90
CA GLU A 152 -18.38 6.59 -11.46
C GLU A 152 -18.17 7.13 -12.88
N ASN A 153 -17.06 6.77 -13.53
CA ASN A 153 -16.79 7.16 -14.91
C ASN A 153 -17.52 6.24 -15.92
N THR A 154 -17.97 6.81 -17.03
CA THR A 154 -18.72 6.06 -18.07
C THR A 154 -17.83 5.21 -18.97
N ALA A 155 -16.51 5.21 -18.77
CA ALA A 155 -15.54 4.57 -19.65
C ALA A 155 -14.24 4.24 -18.90
N GLY A 156 -14.19 3.07 -18.26
CA GLY A 156 -12.95 2.49 -17.72
C GLY A 156 -13.18 1.65 -16.47
N ASP A 157 -12.18 0.83 -16.15
CA ASP A 157 -12.09 0.20 -14.83
C ASP A 157 -11.77 1.27 -13.77
N PRO A 158 -12.18 1.10 -12.50
CA PRO A 158 -11.84 2.03 -11.43
C PRO A 158 -10.33 2.21 -11.30
N MET A 159 -9.87 3.47 -11.19
CA MET A 159 -8.45 3.84 -11.20
C MET A 159 -7.61 2.98 -10.26
N LEU A 160 -8.08 2.79 -9.02
CA LEU A 160 -7.34 2.06 -8.00
C LEU A 160 -7.24 0.56 -8.29
N GLU A 161 -8.27 -0.04 -8.91
CA GLU A 161 -8.24 -1.45 -9.32
C GLU A 161 -7.22 -1.70 -10.44
N THR A 162 -7.16 -0.77 -11.40
CA THR A 162 -6.15 -0.77 -12.46
C THR A 162 -4.74 -0.68 -11.89
N VAL A 163 -4.51 0.25 -10.94
CA VAL A 163 -3.21 0.42 -10.27
C VAL A 163 -2.81 -0.83 -9.50
N VAL A 164 -3.71 -1.39 -8.68
CA VAL A 164 -3.46 -2.65 -7.94
C VAL A 164 -3.06 -3.78 -8.88
N THR A 165 -3.74 -3.90 -10.02
CA THR A 165 -3.46 -4.94 -11.03
C THR A 165 -2.08 -4.77 -11.66
N ILE A 166 -1.73 -3.56 -12.09
CA ILE A 166 -0.46 -3.29 -12.77
C ILE A 166 0.72 -3.37 -11.83
N GLN A 167 0.56 -2.87 -10.61
CA GLN A 167 1.54 -3.02 -9.54
C GLN A 167 1.61 -4.46 -9.01
N ARG A 168 0.78 -5.37 -9.56
CA ARG A 168 0.69 -6.77 -9.17
C ARG A 168 0.57 -6.89 -7.66
N ARG A 169 -0.33 -6.11 -7.04
CA ARG A 169 -0.55 -6.08 -5.58
C ARG A 169 0.71 -5.81 -4.75
N ASN A 170 1.65 -5.02 -5.27
CA ASN A 170 2.73 -4.49 -4.45
C ASN A 170 2.16 -3.42 -3.52
N ARG A 171 1.92 -3.79 -2.25
CA ARG A 171 1.35 -2.91 -1.22
C ARG A 171 2.06 -1.56 -1.14
N ARG A 172 3.40 -1.55 -1.12
CA ARG A 172 4.19 -0.31 -1.02
C ARG A 172 3.95 0.61 -2.20
N ALA A 173 3.93 0.06 -3.41
CA ALA A 173 3.67 0.85 -4.62
C ALA A 173 2.24 1.42 -4.64
N VAL A 174 1.26 0.67 -4.14
CA VAL A 174 -0.14 1.11 -4.04
C VAL A 174 -0.31 2.16 -2.94
N GLU A 175 0.31 1.97 -1.76
CA GLU A 175 0.37 2.97 -0.68
C GLU A 175 0.98 4.28 -1.18
N ASP A 176 2.11 4.21 -1.89
CA ASP A 176 2.76 5.36 -2.52
C ASP A 176 1.85 6.07 -3.51
N PHE A 177 1.15 5.34 -4.38
CA PHE A 177 0.20 5.93 -5.32
C PHE A 177 -0.94 6.65 -4.59
N CYS A 178 -1.56 5.99 -3.59
CA CYS A 178 -2.66 6.55 -2.81
C CYS A 178 -2.23 7.82 -2.06
N ALA A 179 -1.04 7.80 -1.45
CA ALA A 179 -0.48 8.95 -0.75
C ALA A 179 -0.32 10.16 -1.68
N ARG A 180 0.24 9.95 -2.87
CA ARG A 180 0.45 11.03 -3.84
C ARG A 180 -0.89 11.53 -4.40
N LEU A 181 -1.83 10.64 -4.70
CA LEU A 181 -3.17 10.98 -5.15
C LEU A 181 -3.93 11.80 -4.09
N LYS A 182 -3.79 11.47 -2.81
CA LYS A 182 -4.38 12.24 -1.70
C LYS A 182 -3.82 13.66 -1.66
N LYS A 183 -2.51 13.83 -1.87
CA LYS A 183 -1.88 15.15 -1.99
C LYS A 183 -2.42 15.93 -3.20
N LEU A 184 -2.61 15.28 -4.35
CA LEU A 184 -3.20 15.87 -5.56
C LEU A 184 -4.64 16.38 -5.31
N PHE A 185 -5.47 15.61 -4.60
CA PHE A 185 -6.80 16.08 -4.19
C PHE A 185 -6.73 17.34 -3.34
N VAL A 186 -5.83 17.40 -2.36
CA VAL A 186 -5.74 18.57 -1.47
C VAL A 186 -5.31 19.82 -2.21
N VAL A 187 -4.33 19.76 -3.11
CA VAL A 187 -3.94 20.94 -3.91
C VAL A 187 -5.07 21.40 -4.83
N GLY A 188 -5.82 20.46 -5.41
CA GLY A 188 -7.00 20.77 -6.22
C GLY A 188 -8.12 21.43 -5.41
N ILE A 189 -8.44 20.88 -4.23
CA ILE A 189 -9.48 21.44 -3.34
C ILE A 189 -9.07 22.86 -2.89
N ILE A 190 -7.80 23.09 -2.55
CA ILE A 190 -7.31 24.43 -2.21
C ILE A 190 -7.52 25.40 -3.38
N ALA A 191 -7.22 25.00 -4.61
CA ALA A 191 -7.42 25.84 -5.79
C ALA A 191 -8.92 26.16 -6.02
N VAL A 192 -9.80 25.16 -5.94
CA VAL A 192 -11.26 25.35 -6.06
C VAL A 192 -11.78 26.32 -5.00
N MET A 193 -11.41 26.10 -3.73
CA MET A 193 -11.83 26.97 -2.62
C MET A 193 -11.28 28.40 -2.76
N GLY A 194 -10.03 28.53 -3.21
CA GLY A 194 -9.40 29.83 -3.47
C GLY A 194 -10.12 30.61 -4.56
N HIS A 195 -10.55 29.95 -5.64
CA HIS A 195 -11.31 30.58 -6.72
C HIS A 195 -12.71 31.00 -6.26
N ALA A 196 -13.48 30.09 -5.66
CA ALA A 196 -14.84 30.37 -5.20
C ALA A 196 -14.87 31.59 -4.26
N ALA A 197 -13.93 31.68 -3.32
CA ALA A 197 -13.89 32.77 -2.39
C ALA A 197 -13.51 34.12 -3.03
N LEU A 198 -12.80 34.11 -4.16
CA LEU A 198 -12.44 35.30 -4.94
C LEU A 198 -13.58 35.81 -5.83
N THR A 199 -14.33 34.89 -6.44
CA THR A 199 -15.34 35.22 -7.45
C THR A 199 -16.74 35.35 -6.86
N GLU A 200 -17.08 34.52 -5.88
CA GLU A 200 -18.40 34.46 -5.25
C GLU A 200 -18.43 35.23 -3.92
N LYS A 201 -17.28 35.74 -3.45
CA LYS A 201 -17.07 36.43 -2.16
C LYS A 201 -17.40 35.60 -0.91
N THR A 202 -17.79 34.35 -1.09
CA THR A 202 -18.00 33.36 -0.03
C THR A 202 -17.69 31.99 -0.61
N VAL A 203 -17.08 31.11 0.18
CA VAL A 203 -17.14 29.67 -0.15
C VAL A 203 -18.47 29.16 0.40
N GLY A 204 -19.31 28.58 -0.46
CA GLY A 204 -20.58 28.00 -0.01
C GLY A 204 -20.36 26.82 0.93
N GLU A 205 -21.16 26.72 2.01
CA GLU A 205 -21.16 25.56 2.91
C GLU A 205 -21.40 24.24 2.16
N GLU A 206 -22.17 24.29 1.06
CA GLU A 206 -22.38 23.18 0.13
C GLU A 206 -21.08 22.67 -0.51
N THR A 207 -20.19 23.56 -0.96
CA THR A 207 -18.91 23.20 -1.57
C THR A 207 -17.99 22.48 -0.57
N VAL A 208 -18.02 22.92 0.69
CA VAL A 208 -17.26 22.27 1.77
C VAL A 208 -17.77 20.87 2.02
N GLN A 209 -19.10 20.73 2.22
CA GLN A 209 -19.72 19.44 2.49
C GLN A 209 -19.51 18.47 1.32
N LYS A 210 -19.62 18.95 0.06
CA LYS A 210 -19.29 18.18 -1.14
C LYS A 210 -17.88 17.60 -1.05
N TRP A 211 -16.86 18.44 -0.82
CA TRP A 211 -15.47 17.96 -0.85
C TRP A 211 -15.05 17.18 0.40
N HIS A 212 -15.69 17.40 1.55
CA HIS A 212 -15.52 16.54 2.72
C HIS A 212 -15.99 15.12 2.44
N GLN A 213 -17.25 14.95 2.03
CA GLN A 213 -17.82 13.63 1.76
C GLN A 213 -17.03 12.89 0.69
N ARG A 214 -16.68 13.60 -0.39
CA ARG A 214 -15.88 13.01 -1.48
C ARG A 214 -14.49 12.59 -1.05
N MET A 215 -13.85 13.33 -0.16
CA MET A 215 -12.55 12.92 0.37
C MET A 215 -12.65 11.68 1.24
N GLU A 216 -13.70 11.55 2.05
CA GLU A 216 -13.95 10.34 2.83
C GLU A 216 -14.17 9.11 1.92
N ASP A 217 -14.91 9.26 0.82
CA ASP A 217 -15.09 8.22 -0.19
C ASP A 217 -13.75 7.83 -0.82
N VAL A 218 -12.96 8.81 -1.26
CA VAL A 218 -11.64 8.61 -1.87
C VAL A 218 -10.71 7.85 -0.92
N GLU A 219 -10.64 8.29 0.34
CA GLU A 219 -9.81 7.65 1.37
C GLU A 219 -10.27 6.22 1.68
N THR A 220 -11.57 5.98 1.69
CA THR A 220 -12.15 4.64 1.85
C THR A 220 -11.75 3.72 0.69
N ARG A 221 -11.80 4.23 -0.55
CA ARG A 221 -11.40 3.47 -1.74
C ARG A 221 -9.89 3.18 -1.75
N MET A 222 -9.05 4.14 -1.35
CA MET A 222 -7.61 3.94 -1.19
C MET A 222 -7.30 2.85 -0.16
N LYS A 223 -7.95 2.90 1.00
CA LYS A 223 -7.79 1.88 2.04
C LYS A 223 -8.17 0.50 1.53
N ALA A 224 -9.30 0.37 0.83
CA ALA A 224 -9.73 -0.90 0.25
C ALA A 224 -8.72 -1.46 -0.77
N ALA A 225 -8.08 -0.60 -1.58
CA ALA A 225 -7.06 -1.00 -2.54
C ALA A 225 -5.78 -1.53 -1.85
N VAL A 226 -5.37 -0.91 -0.74
CA VAL A 226 -4.25 -1.40 0.09
C VAL A 226 -4.61 -2.71 0.78
N GLU A 227 -5.85 -2.84 1.29
CA GLU A 227 -6.36 -4.08 1.89
C GLU A 227 -6.44 -5.23 0.87
N ASP A 228 -6.79 -4.97 -0.40
CA ASP A 228 -6.74 -6.02 -1.44
C ASP A 228 -5.32 -6.59 -1.59
N CYS A 229 -4.29 -5.73 -1.51
CA CYS A 229 -2.90 -6.17 -1.58
C CYS A 229 -2.52 -7.06 -0.40
N THR A 230 -2.98 -6.73 0.82
CA THR A 230 -2.68 -7.50 2.03
C THR A 230 -3.52 -8.77 2.18
N GLN A 231 -4.73 -8.82 1.62
CA GLN A 231 -5.57 -10.02 1.67
C GLN A 231 -5.20 -11.04 0.60
N ASN A 232 -4.79 -10.58 -0.58
CA ASN A 232 -4.49 -11.45 -1.73
C ASN A 232 -2.99 -11.69 -1.95
N PHE A 233 -2.13 -11.31 -0.99
CA PHE A 233 -0.68 -11.42 -1.12
C PHE A 233 -0.21 -12.85 -1.39
N ALA A 234 -0.82 -13.87 -0.76
CA ALA A 234 -0.39 -15.26 -0.92
C ALA A 234 -0.63 -15.78 -2.35
N VAL A 235 -1.78 -15.42 -2.94
CA VAL A 235 -2.10 -15.74 -4.33
C VAL A 235 -1.12 -15.04 -5.27
N GLN A 236 -0.87 -13.75 -5.04
CA GLN A 236 0.07 -12.98 -5.84
C GLN A 236 1.52 -13.50 -5.71
N ALA A 237 1.97 -13.83 -4.50
CA ALA A 237 3.30 -14.36 -4.23
C ALA A 237 3.54 -15.68 -4.99
N LYS A 238 2.53 -16.55 -5.03
CA LYS A 238 2.60 -17.78 -5.83
C LYS A 238 2.78 -17.47 -7.32
N GLN A 239 1.97 -16.57 -7.89
CA GLN A 239 2.06 -16.17 -9.29
C GLN A 239 3.41 -15.53 -9.63
N ASP A 240 3.92 -14.67 -8.75
CA ASP A 240 5.21 -14.01 -8.93
C ASP A 240 6.36 -15.02 -8.96
N LEU A 241 6.34 -16.01 -8.06
CA LEU A 241 7.33 -17.08 -8.07
C LEU A 241 7.18 -18.00 -9.27
N GLU A 242 5.96 -18.32 -9.70
CA GLU A 242 5.72 -19.10 -10.92
C GLU A 242 6.32 -18.41 -12.15
N LEU A 243 6.16 -17.11 -12.29
CA LEU A 243 6.80 -16.32 -13.34
C LEU A 243 8.32 -16.28 -13.17
N TYR A 244 8.82 -16.04 -11.96
CA TYR A 244 10.25 -15.99 -11.68
C TYR A 244 10.95 -17.29 -12.09
N VAL A 245 10.42 -18.44 -11.69
CA VAL A 245 11.04 -19.74 -12.00
C VAL A 245 10.89 -20.16 -13.47
N GLN A 246 9.91 -19.60 -14.18
CA GLN A 246 9.79 -19.75 -15.64
C GLN A 246 10.87 -18.95 -16.37
N GLU A 247 11.11 -17.71 -15.94
CA GLU A 247 12.12 -16.83 -16.54
C GLU A 247 13.55 -17.23 -16.16
N LYS A 248 13.74 -17.70 -14.92
CA LYS A 248 15.05 -18.03 -14.33
C LYS A 248 15.01 -19.41 -13.67
N PRO A 249 14.98 -20.49 -14.47
CA PRO A 249 15.06 -21.84 -13.92
C PRO A 249 16.43 -22.05 -13.26
N GLY A 250 16.41 -22.57 -12.03
CA GLY A 250 17.62 -22.89 -11.28
C GLY A 250 17.59 -24.33 -10.74
N PRO A 251 18.77 -24.90 -10.42
CA PRO A 251 18.84 -26.17 -9.70
C PRO A 251 18.40 -25.99 -8.22
N ALA A 252 18.18 -27.11 -7.53
CA ALA A 252 17.91 -27.09 -6.09
C ALA A 252 19.19 -26.81 -5.28
N ASP A 253 19.63 -25.55 -5.27
CA ASP A 253 20.78 -25.07 -4.51
C ASP A 253 20.45 -23.82 -3.66
N MET A 254 21.41 -23.39 -2.85
CA MET A 254 21.22 -22.29 -1.90
C MET A 254 21.06 -20.94 -2.60
N ASP A 255 21.76 -20.71 -3.72
CA ASP A 255 21.72 -19.42 -4.41
C ASP A 255 20.35 -19.20 -5.06
N PHE A 256 19.82 -20.22 -5.74
CA PHE A 256 18.46 -20.21 -6.25
C PHE A 256 17.43 -20.03 -5.13
N THR A 257 17.58 -20.78 -4.03
CA THR A 257 16.64 -20.74 -2.91
C THR A 257 16.62 -19.37 -2.21
N LYS A 258 17.78 -18.73 -2.03
CA LYS A 258 17.89 -17.35 -1.50
C LYS A 258 17.31 -16.32 -2.44
N ALA A 259 17.54 -16.44 -3.75
CA ALA A 259 17.00 -15.49 -4.72
C ALA A 259 15.46 -15.48 -4.73
N LEU A 260 14.82 -16.64 -4.53
CA LEU A 260 13.37 -16.73 -4.32
C LEU A 260 12.95 -16.02 -3.02
N LEU A 261 13.65 -16.27 -1.90
CA LEU A 261 13.35 -15.62 -0.61
C LEU A 261 13.47 -14.09 -0.72
N ASP A 262 14.57 -13.60 -1.29
CA ASP A 262 14.82 -12.17 -1.45
C ASP A 262 13.72 -11.50 -2.28
N SER A 263 13.23 -12.19 -3.32
CA SER A 263 12.12 -11.68 -4.14
C SER A 263 10.83 -11.51 -3.34
N LEU A 264 10.52 -12.44 -2.44
CA LEU A 264 9.32 -12.41 -1.60
C LEU A 264 9.46 -11.35 -0.51
N VAL A 265 10.58 -11.36 0.23
CA VAL A 265 10.84 -10.40 1.32
C VAL A 265 10.84 -8.97 0.81
N ARG A 266 11.39 -8.72 -0.38
CA ARG A 266 11.41 -7.37 -0.96
C ARG A 266 10.01 -6.83 -1.29
N LYS A 267 9.08 -7.69 -1.71
CA LYS A 267 7.73 -7.26 -2.14
C LYS A 267 6.69 -7.35 -1.02
N PHE A 268 6.85 -8.32 -0.13
CA PHE A 268 5.95 -8.64 0.97
C PHE A 268 6.70 -8.51 2.30
N ASP A 269 7.16 -7.29 2.57
CA ASP A 269 8.07 -6.96 3.69
C ASP A 269 7.44 -7.19 5.08
N TRP A 270 6.11 -7.28 5.14
CA TRP A 270 5.33 -7.57 6.35
C TRP A 270 5.12 -9.07 6.60
N VAL A 271 5.69 -9.94 5.77
CA VAL A 271 5.46 -11.40 5.84
C VAL A 271 6.78 -12.12 6.12
N CYS A 272 6.75 -13.05 7.07
CA CYS A 272 7.82 -14.01 7.28
C CYS A 272 7.64 -15.21 6.36
N TRP A 273 8.70 -15.59 5.65
CA TRP A 273 8.69 -16.61 4.60
C TRP A 273 9.63 -17.75 4.98
N SER A 274 9.24 -18.98 4.63
CA SER A 274 10.08 -20.16 4.65
C SER A 274 10.01 -20.82 3.27
N ILE A 275 11.17 -21.20 2.73
CA ILE A 275 11.29 -21.82 1.42
C ILE A 275 12.08 -23.11 1.57
N ARG A 276 11.55 -24.20 0.98
CA ARG A 276 12.23 -25.48 0.86
C ARG A 276 12.25 -25.91 -0.58
N VAL A 277 13.43 -26.24 -1.06
CA VAL A 277 13.68 -26.62 -2.45
C VAL A 277 14.32 -27.99 -2.49
N PHE A 278 13.81 -28.89 -3.34
CA PHE A 278 14.39 -30.21 -3.52
C PHE A 278 14.09 -30.78 -4.91
N ASN A 279 14.98 -31.64 -5.40
CA ASN A 279 14.78 -32.30 -6.68
C ASN A 279 13.55 -33.23 -6.64
N ASN A 280 12.60 -32.99 -7.54
CA ASN A 280 11.42 -33.84 -7.71
C ASN A 280 11.76 -35.17 -8.37
N ARG A 281 12.90 -35.24 -9.10
CA ARG A 281 13.38 -36.48 -9.73
C ARG A 281 13.37 -37.66 -8.75
N GLU A 282 12.82 -38.76 -9.22
CA GLU A 282 12.75 -40.02 -8.49
C GLU A 282 14.16 -40.61 -8.44
N ARG A 283 14.78 -40.64 -7.25
CA ARG A 283 16.00 -41.44 -7.06
C ARG A 283 15.56 -42.91 -7.04
N ILE A 284 15.55 -43.52 -8.23
CA ILE A 284 15.67 -44.96 -8.46
C ILE A 284 14.37 -45.78 -8.20
N PHE A 285 14.01 -46.60 -9.19
CA PHE A 285 12.78 -47.40 -9.33
C PHE A 285 12.42 -48.29 -8.12
N PHE A 286 13.40 -48.69 -7.29
CA PHE A 286 13.19 -49.58 -6.13
C PHE A 286 12.69 -48.85 -4.86
N PHE A 287 12.96 -47.54 -4.72
CA PHE A 287 12.53 -46.76 -3.55
C PHE A 287 11.07 -46.29 -3.64
N ASN A 288 10.48 -46.33 -4.84
CA ASN A 288 9.07 -45.99 -5.07
C ASN A 288 8.09 -46.94 -4.37
N TRP A 289 8.49 -48.20 -4.13
CA TRP A 289 7.66 -49.15 -3.39
C TRP A 289 7.59 -48.82 -1.89
N LEU A 290 8.65 -48.25 -1.30
CA LEU A 290 8.73 -47.95 0.14
C LEU A 290 8.27 -46.52 0.50
N ALA A 291 8.43 -45.54 -0.39
CA ALA A 291 8.12 -44.13 -0.12
C ALA A 291 6.90 -43.58 -0.90
N GLY A 292 6.09 -44.48 -1.48
CA GLY A 292 5.05 -44.19 -2.48
C GLY A 292 4.35 -42.83 -2.33
N LYS A 293 4.38 -42.01 -3.40
CA LYS A 293 3.61 -40.77 -3.64
C LYS A 293 3.52 -39.71 -2.52
N LYS A 294 4.18 -39.88 -1.36
CA LYS A 294 4.03 -39.03 -0.16
C LYS A 294 5.38 -38.64 0.44
N CYS A 295 6.31 -38.26 -0.44
CA CYS A 295 7.66 -37.85 -0.05
C CYS A 295 7.73 -36.51 0.68
N HIS A 296 6.64 -35.73 0.66
CA HIS A 296 6.44 -34.58 1.53
C HIS A 296 4.95 -34.43 1.90
N GLY A 297 4.65 -33.58 2.88
CA GLY A 297 3.29 -33.17 3.22
C GLY A 297 3.28 -32.02 4.20
N SER A 298 2.18 -31.27 4.21
CA SER A 298 1.99 -30.09 5.06
C SER A 298 0.72 -30.24 5.90
N GLY A 299 0.73 -29.69 7.10
CA GLY A 299 -0.45 -29.43 7.92
C GLY A 299 -0.56 -27.94 8.20
N GLY A 300 -1.77 -27.39 8.06
CA GLY A 300 -1.99 -25.94 8.05
C GLY A 300 -2.27 -25.40 6.65
N ASP A 301 -2.65 -24.13 6.57
CA ASP A 301 -3.20 -23.51 5.35
C ASP A 301 -2.26 -22.46 4.73
N ASN A 302 -1.31 -21.92 5.50
CA ASN A 302 -0.42 -20.84 5.05
C ASN A 302 0.79 -21.33 4.23
N TRP A 303 0.52 -22.11 3.17
CA TRP A 303 1.55 -22.61 2.26
C TRP A 303 1.03 -22.83 0.84
N PHE A 304 1.97 -22.87 -0.10
CA PHE A 304 1.75 -23.34 -1.47
C PHE A 304 3.01 -24.03 -1.99
N ASP A 305 2.87 -24.72 -3.11
CA ASP A 305 4.01 -25.30 -3.81
C ASP A 305 3.94 -25.09 -5.32
N LEU A 306 5.09 -25.25 -5.97
CA LEU A 306 5.22 -25.21 -7.42
C LEU A 306 6.30 -26.20 -7.88
N LEU A 307 6.19 -26.63 -9.15
CA LEU A 307 7.15 -27.52 -9.79
C LEU A 307 7.76 -26.79 -10.98
N THR A 308 9.09 -26.63 -10.98
CA THR A 308 9.81 -25.97 -12.07
C THR A 308 9.98 -26.91 -13.27
N GLN A 309 10.29 -26.34 -14.44
CA GLN A 309 10.62 -27.12 -15.65
C GLN A 309 11.86 -28.01 -15.46
N ALA A 310 12.76 -27.65 -14.53
CA ALA A 310 13.93 -28.45 -14.17
C ALA A 310 13.61 -29.65 -13.27
N ASN A 311 12.32 -29.93 -13.00
CA ASN A 311 11.87 -30.91 -12.01
C ASN A 311 12.37 -30.60 -10.59
N VAL A 312 12.41 -29.32 -10.22
CA VAL A 312 12.69 -28.87 -8.86
C VAL A 312 11.36 -28.51 -8.19
N LYS A 313 11.09 -29.09 -7.02
CA LYS A 313 9.92 -28.77 -6.20
C LYS A 313 10.30 -27.63 -5.27
N VAL A 314 9.50 -26.57 -5.27
CA VAL A 314 9.61 -25.43 -4.35
C VAL A 314 8.38 -25.44 -3.47
N VAL A 315 8.57 -25.48 -2.16
CA VAL A 315 7.51 -25.38 -1.16
C VAL A 315 7.73 -24.09 -0.37
N VAL A 316 6.70 -23.24 -0.35
CA VAL A 316 6.71 -21.94 0.32
C VAL A 316 5.64 -21.94 1.39
N SER A 317 5.97 -21.42 2.56
CA SER A 317 5.02 -21.23 3.66
C SER A 317 5.35 -19.94 4.38
N PHE A 318 4.37 -19.38 5.06
CA PHE A 318 4.46 -18.00 5.52
C PHE A 318 3.68 -17.75 6.81
N SER A 319 3.98 -16.61 7.45
CA SER A 319 3.22 -16.06 8.57
C SER A 319 3.33 -14.54 8.59
N VAL A 320 2.24 -13.85 8.92
CA VAL A 320 2.21 -12.37 8.98
C VAL A 320 2.62 -11.85 10.35
N GLU A 321 2.31 -12.59 11.42
CA GLU A 321 2.59 -12.19 12.81
C GLU A 321 3.12 -13.40 13.62
N PRO A 322 4.32 -13.91 13.30
CA PRO A 322 4.80 -15.13 13.91
C PRO A 322 5.11 -14.94 15.39
N ARG A 323 4.59 -15.86 16.22
CA ARG A 323 4.85 -15.93 17.67
C ARG A 323 5.97 -16.94 18.00
N PRO A 324 6.69 -16.78 19.12
CA PRO A 324 7.68 -17.78 19.53
C PRO A 324 7.08 -19.18 19.70
N ILE A 325 7.84 -20.22 19.35
CA ILE A 325 7.42 -21.63 19.45
C ILE A 325 8.32 -22.41 20.40
N ASP A 326 7.77 -23.42 21.07
CA ASP A 326 8.55 -24.32 21.91
C ASP A 326 9.28 -25.37 21.06
N LYS A 327 10.50 -25.02 20.66
CA LYS A 327 11.37 -25.87 19.84
C LYS A 327 11.75 -27.19 20.52
N ALA A 328 11.86 -27.19 21.85
CA ALA A 328 12.24 -28.38 22.61
C ALA A 328 11.09 -29.39 22.58
N GLN A 329 9.87 -28.92 22.83
CA GLN A 329 8.66 -29.73 22.74
C GLN A 329 8.44 -30.26 21.32
N ILE A 330 8.66 -29.43 20.29
CA ILE A 330 8.58 -29.86 18.88
C ILE A 330 9.56 -30.99 18.60
N ALA A 331 10.83 -30.83 18.99
CA ALA A 331 11.85 -31.86 18.80
C ALA A 331 11.49 -33.17 19.52
N GLU A 332 11.01 -33.09 20.77
CA GLU A 332 10.56 -34.26 21.54
C GLU A 332 9.41 -35.00 20.83
N GLN A 333 8.41 -34.27 20.34
CA GLN A 333 7.28 -34.90 19.64
C GLN A 333 7.69 -35.56 18.32
N ILE A 334 8.61 -34.95 17.56
CA ILE A 334 9.13 -35.58 16.34
C ILE A 334 9.82 -36.90 16.68
N GLU A 335 10.60 -36.93 17.76
CA GLU A 335 11.27 -38.15 18.21
C GLU A 335 10.27 -39.20 18.74
N ARG A 336 9.14 -38.80 19.33
CA ARG A 336 8.05 -39.72 19.74
C ARG A 336 7.30 -40.31 18.57
N LEU A 337 7.12 -39.54 17.49
CA LEU A 337 6.42 -39.97 16.28
C LEU A 337 7.25 -40.86 15.34
N LYS A 338 8.48 -41.24 15.74
CA LYS A 338 9.38 -42.17 15.04
C LYS A 338 8.62 -43.39 14.52
N GLY A 339 8.44 -43.48 13.20
CA GLY A 339 7.84 -44.67 12.57
C GLY A 339 6.96 -44.40 11.37
N LYS A 340 6.47 -43.18 11.17
CA LYS A 340 5.60 -42.86 10.03
C LYS A 340 6.45 -42.60 8.77
N GLY A 341 6.50 -43.56 7.85
CA GLY A 341 7.14 -43.38 6.53
C GLY A 341 6.40 -42.41 5.60
N ASN A 342 5.22 -41.95 6.02
CA ASN A 342 4.35 -41.04 5.29
C ASN A 342 4.47 -39.62 5.87
N MET A 343 5.10 -38.72 5.12
CA MET A 343 5.38 -37.35 5.57
C MET A 343 4.12 -36.53 5.80
N MET A 344 3.05 -36.76 5.02
CA MET A 344 1.75 -36.13 5.26
C MET A 344 1.18 -36.53 6.62
N GLN A 345 1.25 -37.82 6.99
CA GLN A 345 0.78 -38.25 8.31
C GLN A 345 1.63 -37.68 9.44
N LEU A 346 2.94 -37.53 9.24
CA LEU A 346 3.82 -36.88 10.21
C LEU A 346 3.41 -35.41 10.41
N ALA A 347 3.26 -34.65 9.32
CA ALA A 347 2.85 -33.24 9.36
C ALA A 347 1.49 -33.05 10.05
N LEU A 348 0.48 -33.85 9.69
CA LEU A 348 -0.85 -33.78 10.33
C LEU A 348 -0.82 -34.18 11.81
N SER A 349 0.05 -35.12 12.21
CA SER A 349 0.17 -35.51 13.62
C SER A 349 0.79 -34.39 14.45
N LEU A 350 1.85 -33.77 13.93
CA LEU A 350 2.49 -32.62 14.58
C LEU A 350 1.55 -31.41 14.63
N ARG A 351 0.82 -31.10 13.54
CA ARG A 351 -0.19 -30.04 13.53
C ARG A 351 -1.28 -30.25 14.59
N ARG A 352 -1.70 -31.49 14.83
CA ARG A 352 -2.67 -31.78 15.90
C ARG A 352 -2.11 -31.44 17.28
N ASP A 353 -0.84 -31.73 17.51
CA ASP A 353 -0.17 -31.46 18.78
C ASP A 353 0.23 -29.97 18.91
N PHE A 354 0.36 -29.26 17.77
CA PHE A 354 0.68 -27.83 17.65
C PHE A 354 -0.33 -27.11 16.72
N PRO A 355 -1.59 -26.92 17.14
CA PRO A 355 -2.70 -26.48 16.29
C PRO A 355 -2.64 -25.02 15.84
N SER A 356 -1.66 -24.25 16.29
CA SER A 356 -1.40 -22.88 15.83
C SER A 356 -0.18 -22.77 14.91
N CYS A 357 0.45 -23.91 14.59
CA CYS A 357 1.66 -23.95 13.75
C CYS A 357 1.39 -24.60 12.40
N LEU A 358 1.98 -24.05 11.35
CA LEU A 358 2.18 -24.76 10.11
C LEU A 358 3.30 -25.78 10.28
N VAL A 359 3.10 -26.98 9.74
CA VAL A 359 4.11 -28.04 9.74
C VAL A 359 4.32 -28.52 8.33
N HIS A 360 5.57 -28.55 7.87
CA HIS A 360 5.95 -29.21 6.62
C HIS A 360 6.99 -30.29 6.90
N ALA A 361 6.77 -31.48 6.35
CA ALA A 361 7.69 -32.60 6.46
C ALA A 361 8.11 -33.09 5.07
N VAL A 362 9.40 -33.38 4.91
CA VAL A 362 9.98 -33.95 3.69
C VAL A 362 10.80 -35.18 4.04
N SER A 363 10.73 -36.21 3.21
CA SER A 363 11.47 -37.46 3.43
C SER A 363 12.98 -37.24 3.34
N HIS A 364 13.74 -37.92 4.20
CA HIS A 364 15.21 -37.86 4.18
C HIS A 364 15.87 -38.35 2.87
N TYR A 365 15.12 -39.04 2.00
CA TYR A 365 15.60 -39.43 0.67
C TYR A 365 15.70 -38.26 -0.32
N LYS A 366 15.12 -37.10 0.04
CA LYS A 366 15.25 -35.85 -0.70
C LYS A 366 16.35 -35.01 -0.06
N GLU A 367 17.18 -34.41 -0.89
CA GLU A 367 18.13 -33.39 -0.46
C GLU A 367 17.41 -32.05 -0.45
N VAL A 368 17.10 -31.56 0.74
CA VAL A 368 16.33 -30.34 0.96
C VAL A 368 17.28 -29.18 1.24
N VAL A 369 17.17 -28.15 0.41
CA VAL A 369 17.75 -26.83 0.65
C VAL A 369 16.66 -25.97 1.27
N GLU A 370 16.99 -25.28 2.36
CA GLU A 370 16.04 -24.47 3.13
C GLU A 370 16.61 -23.08 3.40
N THR A 371 15.73 -22.08 3.39
CA THR A 371 16.01 -20.71 3.83
C THR A 371 14.72 -20.06 4.33
N ASN A 372 14.82 -19.05 5.19
CA ASN A 372 13.67 -18.36 5.77
C ASN A 372 14.01 -16.93 6.24
N SER A 373 12.97 -16.13 6.50
CA SER A 373 13.06 -14.77 7.06
C SER A 373 12.42 -14.64 8.45
N PHE A 374 12.22 -15.76 9.16
CA PHE A 374 11.63 -15.73 10.50
C PHE A 374 12.66 -15.32 11.54
N GLN A 375 12.18 -14.70 12.64
CA GLN A 375 13.00 -14.58 13.84
C GLN A 375 13.37 -15.96 14.38
N PRO A 376 14.59 -16.14 14.93
CA PRO A 376 15.06 -17.45 15.37
C PRO A 376 14.05 -18.17 16.27
N GLU A 377 13.45 -17.51 17.26
CA GLU A 377 12.50 -18.09 18.21
C GLU A 377 11.16 -18.53 17.61
N CYS A 378 10.79 -18.03 16.42
CA CYS A 378 9.53 -18.35 15.76
C CYS A 378 9.64 -19.48 14.73
N TYR A 379 10.84 -20.05 14.54
CA TYR A 379 11.08 -20.99 13.46
C TYR A 379 11.89 -22.21 13.88
N TYR A 380 11.38 -23.39 13.52
CA TYR A 380 12.05 -24.66 13.70
C TYR A 380 12.32 -25.29 12.33
N TYR A 381 13.58 -25.64 12.09
CA TYR A 381 13.97 -26.53 11.02
C TYR A 381 14.93 -27.60 11.56
N GLY A 382 14.60 -28.86 11.33
CA GLY A 382 15.34 -30.00 11.86
C GLY A 382 15.51 -31.12 10.85
N LYS A 383 16.73 -31.65 10.73
CA LYS A 383 17.02 -32.90 10.02
C LYS A 383 16.97 -34.06 11.01
N HIS A 384 15.96 -34.90 10.88
CA HIS A 384 15.76 -36.11 11.68
C HIS A 384 16.11 -37.36 10.88
N LYS A 385 16.24 -38.50 11.57
CA LYS A 385 16.65 -39.79 10.98
C LYS A 385 15.89 -40.17 9.70
N LYS A 386 14.61 -39.81 9.59
CA LYS A 386 13.74 -40.18 8.45
C LYS A 386 13.15 -39.00 7.69
N SER A 387 13.33 -37.77 8.16
CA SER A 387 12.63 -36.60 7.63
C SER A 387 13.36 -35.30 7.91
N TYR A 388 13.16 -34.32 7.04
CA TYR A 388 13.31 -32.90 7.32
C TYR A 388 11.97 -32.37 7.80
N VAL A 389 11.96 -31.57 8.86
CA VAL A 389 10.74 -30.99 9.43
C VAL A 389 10.93 -29.48 9.59
N CYS A 390 9.95 -28.74 9.11
CA CYS A 390 9.82 -27.29 9.26
C CYS A 390 8.55 -27.02 10.07
N VAL A 391 8.65 -26.19 11.12
CA VAL A 391 7.51 -25.75 11.92
C VAL A 391 7.64 -24.25 12.19
N HIS A 392 6.55 -23.53 11.97
CA HIS A 392 6.42 -22.12 12.33
C HIS A 392 4.96 -21.80 12.66
N PRO A 393 4.65 -20.71 13.39
CA PRO A 393 3.29 -20.23 13.59
C PRO A 393 2.60 -19.96 12.26
N GLU A 394 1.29 -20.18 12.17
CA GLU A 394 0.50 -19.67 11.05
C GLU A 394 0.37 -18.15 11.09
#